data_AF-A0A8H4A9D8-F1
#
_entry.id   AF-A0A8H4A9D8-F1
#
_cell.length_a   1.000
_cell.length_b   1.000
_cell.length_c   1.000
_cell.angle_alpha   90.00
_cell.angle_beta   90.00
_cell.angle_gamma   90.00
#
_symmetry.space_group_name_H-M   'P 1'
#
loop_
_entity.id
_entity.type
_entity.pdbx_description
1 polymer ?
#
loop_
_entity_poly.entity_id
_entity_poly.type
_entity_poly.pdbx_seq_one_letter_code
_entity_poly.pdbx_strand_id
1 'polypeptide(L)'
;MNYTNSVYHENSINLDLYDLGYNYQRGIGVEKDEHKAFNYYQKSAKMAEMRHADGMYYAGEFYRQGIVVEKNMDIAFEWYLKSATTEQNTQKEEFFHWIPYDKFENIEEIGKGGFSTVFRTKYLN
;
A
#
# COMPACT_ATOMS: atom_id res chain seq x y z
N MET A 1 19.70 -27.02 28.02
CA MET A 1 18.58 -27.18 27.08
C MET A 1 17.99 -25.80 26.85
N ASN A 2 18.44 -25.11 25.79
CA ASN A 2 18.06 -23.74 25.49
C ASN A 2 17.24 -23.73 24.20
N TYR A 3 15.92 -23.79 24.33
CA TYR A 3 14.99 -23.55 23.23
C TYR A 3 13.88 -22.67 23.79
N THR A 4 14.00 -21.35 23.67
CA THR A 4 12.88 -20.37 23.87
C THR A 4 13.29 -18.89 23.71
N ASN A 5 14.39 -18.53 23.01
CA ASN A 5 14.79 -17.12 22.84
C ASN A 5 14.87 -16.59 21.39
N SER A 6 14.55 -17.38 20.35
CA SER A 6 14.62 -16.88 18.96
C SER A 6 13.29 -16.41 18.38
N VAL A 7 12.16 -17.02 18.75
CA VAL A 7 10.85 -16.76 18.12
C VAL A 7 10.19 -15.45 18.62
N TYR A 8 10.46 -15.03 19.86
CA TYR A 8 9.90 -13.79 20.41
C TYR A 8 10.60 -12.52 19.89
N HIS A 9 11.89 -12.61 19.54
CA HIS A 9 12.63 -11.46 19.03
C HIS A 9 12.29 -11.14 17.58
N GLU A 10 12.12 -12.14 16.71
CA GLU A 10 11.76 -11.89 15.30
C GLU A 10 10.35 -11.30 15.14
N ASN A 11 9.38 -11.77 15.94
CA ASN A 11 8.01 -11.23 15.90
C ASN A 11 7.87 -9.82 16.49
N SER A 12 8.69 -9.44 17.50
CA SER A 12 8.64 -8.07 18.05
C SER A 12 9.18 -7.07 17.03
N ILE A 13 10.30 -7.39 16.38
CA ILE A 13 10.96 -6.49 15.42
C ILE A 13 9.98 -6.07 14.31
N ASN A 14 9.06 -6.95 13.90
CA ASN A 14 8.12 -6.70 12.80
C ASN A 14 7.01 -5.71 13.17
N LEU A 15 6.43 -5.84 14.38
CA LEU A 15 5.52 -4.84 14.97
C LEU A 15 6.25 -3.50 15.14
N ASP A 16 7.51 -3.56 15.57
CA ASP A 16 8.32 -2.39 15.87
C ASP A 16 8.60 -1.53 14.63
N LEU A 17 8.81 -2.11 13.44
CA LEU A 17 9.13 -1.31 12.24
C LEU A 17 7.98 -0.43 11.78
N TYR A 18 6.74 -0.96 11.74
CA TYR A 18 5.58 -0.13 11.42
C TYR A 18 5.41 0.97 12.47
N ASP A 19 5.47 0.62 13.76
CA ASP A 19 5.23 1.58 14.83
C ASP A 19 6.33 2.65 14.86
N LEU A 20 7.57 2.28 14.52
CA LEU A 20 8.66 3.23 14.35
C LEU A 20 8.43 4.17 13.16
N GLY A 21 7.95 3.65 12.03
CA GLY A 21 7.52 4.46 10.90
C GLY A 21 6.43 5.46 11.28
N TYR A 22 5.43 4.99 12.03
CA TYR A 22 4.34 5.82 12.53
C TYR A 22 4.80 6.89 13.52
N ASN A 23 5.70 6.53 14.43
CA ASN A 23 6.28 7.46 15.40
C ASN A 23 7.08 8.56 14.72
N TYR A 24 7.89 8.23 13.71
CA TYR A 24 8.58 9.23 12.89
C TYR A 24 7.61 10.09 12.06
N GLN A 25 6.53 9.52 11.52
CA GLN A 25 5.53 10.30 10.79
C GLN A 25 4.76 11.27 11.69
N ARG A 26 4.49 10.88 12.94
CA ARG A 26 3.69 11.64 13.90
C ARG A 26 4.49 12.47 14.89
N GLY A 27 5.80 12.26 14.97
CA GLY A 27 6.67 12.89 15.99
C GLY A 27 6.40 12.37 17.41
N ILE A 28 6.06 11.09 17.56
CA ILE A 28 5.75 10.49 18.88
C ILE A 28 7.05 9.96 19.49
N GLY A 29 7.54 10.63 20.53
CA GLY A 29 8.78 10.24 21.23
C GLY A 29 10.07 10.43 20.42
N VAL A 30 9.97 10.86 19.16
CA VAL A 30 11.06 11.21 18.25
C VAL A 30 10.69 12.47 17.48
N GLU A 31 11.69 13.17 16.92
CA GLU A 31 11.43 14.26 15.97
C GLU A 31 10.74 13.72 14.71
N LYS A 32 9.76 14.47 14.20
CA LYS A 32 9.03 14.09 13.00
C LYS A 32 9.98 14.04 11.80
N ASP A 33 10.01 12.91 11.08
CA ASP A 33 10.87 12.68 9.91
C ASP A 33 10.15 11.78 8.90
N GLU A 34 9.68 12.40 7.81
CA GLU A 34 8.92 11.70 6.77
C GLU A 34 9.80 10.76 5.93
N HIS A 35 11.09 11.06 5.77
CA HIS A 35 12.01 10.16 5.05
C HIS A 35 12.26 8.88 5.84
N LYS A 36 12.48 8.99 7.15
CA LYS A 36 12.61 7.81 8.02
C LYS A 36 11.31 7.03 8.10
N ALA A 37 10.18 7.71 8.25
CA ALA A 37 8.87 7.07 8.24
C ALA A 37 8.67 6.22 6.99
N PHE A 38 8.91 6.80 5.81
CA PHE A 38 8.81 6.09 4.53
C PHE A 38 9.72 4.86 4.47
N ASN A 39 10.98 4.99 4.87
CA ASN A 39 11.93 3.89 4.88
C ASN A 39 11.46 2.72 5.78
N TYR A 40 10.96 3.03 6.98
CA TYR A 40 10.45 2.03 7.90
C TYR A 40 9.18 1.34 7.39
N TYR A 41 8.25 2.08 6.77
CA TYR A 41 7.09 1.46 6.12
C TYR A 41 7.49 0.55 4.97
N GLN A 42 8.42 0.95 4.10
CA GLN A 42 8.93 0.09 3.03
C GLN A 42 9.64 -1.17 3.55
N LYS A 43 10.32 -1.08 4.69
CA LYS A 43 10.94 -2.26 5.34
C LYS A 43 9.87 -3.17 5.91
N SER A 44 8.91 -2.63 6.67
CA SER A 44 7.77 -3.38 7.22
C SER A 44 6.99 -4.12 6.12
N ALA A 45 6.77 -3.45 4.98
CA ALA A 45 6.07 -4.00 3.83
C ALA A 45 6.78 -5.18 3.13
N LYS A 46 8.08 -5.37 3.35
CA LYS A 46 8.86 -6.47 2.76
C LYS A 46 8.94 -7.71 3.65
N MET A 47 8.40 -7.65 4.86
CA MET A 47 8.46 -8.76 5.80
C MET A 47 7.25 -9.68 5.58
N ALA A 48 7.44 -10.99 5.66
CA ALA A 48 6.40 -11.99 5.35
C ALA A 48 5.39 -12.22 6.50
N GLU A 49 5.45 -11.40 7.56
CA GLU A 49 4.73 -11.62 8.82
C GLU A 49 3.68 -10.52 9.10
N MET A 50 3.24 -10.42 10.34
CA MET A 50 2.16 -9.53 10.80
C MET A 50 2.41 -8.05 10.39
N ARG A 51 1.36 -7.33 9.99
CA ARG A 51 1.35 -5.89 9.62
C ARG A 51 2.13 -5.46 8.36
N HIS A 52 2.59 -6.41 7.54
CA HIS A 52 3.12 -6.08 6.20
C HIS A 52 2.10 -5.30 5.35
N ALA A 53 0.80 -5.65 5.45
CA ALA A 53 -0.28 -4.96 4.77
C ALA A 53 -0.38 -3.48 5.20
N ASP A 54 -0.21 -3.17 6.48
CA ASP A 54 -0.19 -1.79 6.97
C ASP A 54 1.01 -1.04 6.40
N GLY A 55 2.21 -1.64 6.46
CA GLY A 55 3.42 -1.08 5.86
C GLY A 55 3.26 -0.78 4.37
N MET A 56 2.63 -1.68 3.61
CA MET A 56 2.31 -1.49 2.20
C MET A 56 1.33 -0.34 1.99
N TYR A 57 0.26 -0.28 2.79
CA TYR A 57 -0.73 0.79 2.72
C TYR A 57 -0.10 2.17 2.96
N TYR A 58 0.68 2.32 4.03
CA TYR A 58 1.32 3.60 4.33
C TYR A 58 2.43 3.94 3.33
N ALA A 59 3.15 2.96 2.77
CA ALA A 59 4.06 3.23 1.65
C ALA A 59 3.29 3.76 0.42
N GLY A 60 2.10 3.21 0.11
CA GLY A 60 1.22 3.71 -0.94
C GLY A 60 0.77 5.16 -0.72
N GLU A 61 0.44 5.54 0.52
CA GLU A 61 0.05 6.91 0.87
C GLU A 61 1.13 7.95 0.53
N PHE A 62 2.41 7.59 0.68
CA PHE A 62 3.52 8.50 0.34
C PHE A 62 3.57 8.80 -1.16
N TYR A 63 3.36 7.79 -2.01
CA TYR A 63 3.23 7.97 -3.46
C TYR A 63 1.94 8.69 -3.84
N ARG A 64 0.82 8.42 -3.17
CA ARG A 64 -0.47 9.08 -3.44
C ARG A 64 -0.42 10.57 -3.16
N GLN A 65 0.29 10.96 -2.10
CA GLN A 65 0.38 12.34 -1.64
C GLN A 65 1.61 13.08 -2.17
N GLY A 66 2.62 12.37 -2.69
CA GLY A 66 3.89 12.96 -3.11
C GLY A 66 4.74 13.44 -1.93
N ILE A 67 4.71 12.69 -0.81
CA ILE A 67 5.48 12.99 0.39
C ILE A 67 6.84 12.32 0.24
N VAL A 68 7.94 13.09 0.28
CA VAL A 68 9.35 12.67 0.10
C VAL A 68 9.70 11.91 -1.20
N VAL A 69 8.70 11.55 -2.00
CA VAL A 69 8.80 10.96 -3.33
C VAL A 69 7.85 11.71 -4.27
N GLU A 70 8.07 11.62 -5.58
CA GLU A 70 7.14 12.18 -6.55
C GLU A 70 5.77 11.51 -6.45
N LYS A 71 4.71 12.32 -6.59
CA LYS A 71 3.34 11.82 -6.58
C LYS A 71 3.13 10.87 -7.76
N ASN A 72 2.75 9.63 -7.49
CA ASN A 72 2.47 8.62 -8.52
C ASN A 72 1.30 7.74 -8.07
N MET A 73 0.16 7.88 -8.77
CA MET A 73 -1.07 7.14 -8.43
C MET A 73 -0.98 5.66 -8.80
N ASP A 74 -0.17 5.31 -9.81
CA ASP A 74 -0.04 3.95 -10.31
C ASP A 74 0.75 3.12 -9.31
N ILE A 75 1.89 3.66 -8.85
CA ILE A 75 2.68 3.04 -7.80
C ILE A 75 1.86 2.96 -6.50
N ALA A 76 1.13 4.03 -6.12
CA ALA A 76 0.27 3.99 -4.94
C ALA A 76 -0.78 2.87 -5.03
N PHE A 77 -1.43 2.72 -6.19
CA PHE A 77 -2.40 1.66 -6.45
C PHE A 77 -1.78 0.27 -6.34
N GLU A 78 -0.58 0.05 -6.90
CA GLU A 78 0.12 -1.23 -6.75
C GLU A 78 0.39 -1.57 -5.28
N TRP A 79 0.78 -0.59 -4.46
CA TRP A 79 0.99 -0.79 -3.02
C TRP A 79 -0.32 -1.10 -2.28
N TYR A 80 -1.42 -0.43 -2.62
CA TYR A 80 -2.73 -0.74 -2.04
C TYR A 80 -3.23 -2.12 -2.45
N LEU A 81 -3.03 -2.49 -3.72
CA LEU A 81 -3.41 -3.81 -4.21
C LEU A 81 -2.65 -4.89 -3.43
N LYS A 82 -1.32 -4.75 -3.32
CA LYS A 82 -0.48 -5.65 -2.50
C LYS A 82 -0.93 -5.71 -1.04
N SER A 83 -1.31 -4.58 -0.44
CA SER A 83 -1.84 -4.51 0.93
C SER A 83 -3.16 -5.27 1.09
N ALA A 84 -4.04 -5.18 0.09
CA ALA A 84 -5.36 -5.82 0.10
C ALA A 84 -5.30 -7.32 -0.25
N THR A 85 -4.30 -7.76 -1.01
CA THR A 85 -4.12 -9.15 -1.43
C THR A 85 -3.05 -9.83 -0.57
N THR A 86 -3.45 -10.46 0.53
CA THR A 86 -2.58 -11.43 1.22
C THR A 86 -2.40 -12.68 0.35
N GLU A 87 -1.24 -13.34 0.43
CA GLU A 87 -0.84 -14.55 -0.34
C GLU A 87 -1.83 -15.75 -0.27
N GLN A 88 -2.95 -15.64 0.45
CA GLN A 88 -3.98 -16.67 0.57
C GLN A 88 -5.07 -16.61 -0.50
N ASN A 89 -5.10 -15.61 -1.38
CA ASN A 89 -6.14 -15.44 -2.42
C ASN A 89 -5.65 -15.66 -3.87
N THR A 90 -4.56 -16.39 -4.05
CA THR A 90 -3.85 -16.63 -5.33
C THR A 90 -4.60 -17.45 -6.38
N GLN A 91 -5.94 -17.51 -6.35
CA GLN A 91 -6.74 -18.18 -7.39
C GLN A 91 -7.94 -17.38 -7.91
N LYS A 92 -8.04 -16.08 -7.62
CA LYS A 92 -9.00 -15.20 -8.33
C LYS A 92 -8.31 -13.93 -8.81
N GLU A 93 -7.36 -14.10 -9.71
CA GLU A 93 -6.87 -13.00 -10.54
C GLU A 93 -7.94 -12.65 -11.57
N GLU A 94 -8.99 -11.94 -11.14
CA GLU A 94 -9.59 -10.96 -12.04
C GLU A 94 -8.54 -9.86 -12.19
N PHE A 95 -7.89 -9.81 -13.35
CA PHE A 95 -6.86 -8.84 -13.70
C PHE A 95 -7.45 -7.42 -13.65
N PHE A 96 -7.45 -6.80 -12.48
CA PHE A 96 -7.70 -5.37 -12.34
C PHE A 96 -6.42 -4.62 -12.73
N HIS A 97 -6.21 -4.42 -14.03
CA HIS A 97 -5.19 -3.47 -14.46
C HIS A 97 -5.77 -2.07 -14.37
N TRP A 98 -5.03 -1.15 -13.74
CA TRP A 98 -5.37 0.26 -13.84
C TRP A 98 -5.17 0.67 -15.30
N ILE A 99 -6.24 1.17 -15.91
CA ILE A 99 -6.17 1.82 -17.21
C ILE A 99 -6.09 3.32 -16.96
N PRO A 100 -5.01 3.98 -17.38
CA PRO A 100 -4.91 5.43 -17.31
C PRO A 100 -6.12 6.09 -18.01
N TYR A 101 -6.75 7.07 -17.37
CA TYR A 101 -7.94 7.72 -17.94
C TYR A 101 -7.65 8.43 -19.27
N ASP A 102 -6.40 8.83 -19.52
CA ASP A 102 -5.90 9.38 -20.79
C ASP A 102 -5.78 8.34 -21.92
N LYS A 103 -5.97 7.05 -21.63
CA LYS A 103 -6.09 5.97 -22.64
C LYS A 103 -7.52 5.75 -23.12
N PHE A 104 -8.46 6.56 -22.68
CA PHE A 104 -9.87 6.43 -22.99
C PHE A 104 -10.39 7.65 -23.75
N GLU A 105 -11.16 7.39 -24.81
CA GLU A 105 -11.91 8.42 -25.54
C GLU A 105 -13.41 8.14 -25.50
N ASN A 106 -14.21 9.21 -25.61
CA ASN A 106 -15.67 9.13 -25.66
C ASN A 106 -16.26 8.43 -24.42
N ILE A 107 -15.82 8.84 -23.23
CA ILE A 107 -16.35 8.34 -21.95
C ILE A 107 -17.78 8.84 -21.78
N GLU A 108 -18.74 7.92 -21.80
CA GLU A 108 -20.18 8.18 -21.69
C GLU A 108 -20.73 7.45 -20.46
N GLU A 109 -21.44 8.17 -19.59
CA GLU A 109 -22.18 7.55 -18.47
C GLU A 109 -23.39 6.78 -19.03
N ILE A 110 -23.46 5.48 -18.78
CA ILE A 110 -24.56 4.62 -19.24
C ILE A 110 -25.45 4.12 -18.11
N GLY A 111 -25.11 4.43 -16.86
CA GLY A 111 -25.94 4.08 -15.72
C GLY A 111 -25.39 4.61 -14.40
N LYS A 112 -26.28 4.97 -13.49
CA LYS A 112 -25.93 5.44 -12.14
C LYS A 112 -26.84 4.78 -11.12
N GLY A 113 -26.24 4.07 -10.19
CA GLY A 113 -26.91 3.42 -9.05
C GLY A 113 -26.50 4.07 -7.73
N GLY A 114 -27.00 3.52 -6.62
CA GLY A 114 -26.67 3.99 -5.28
C GLY A 114 -25.21 3.73 -4.85
N PHE A 115 -24.53 2.80 -5.51
CA PHE A 115 -23.16 2.38 -5.15
C PHE A 115 -22.11 2.64 -6.24
N SER A 116 -22.53 2.93 -7.48
CA SER A 116 -21.59 3.07 -8.60
C SER A 116 -22.18 3.85 -9.77
N THR A 117 -21.26 4.36 -10.61
CA THR A 117 -21.54 4.90 -11.94
C THR A 117 -20.86 4.02 -12.97
N VAL A 118 -21.58 3.66 -14.03
CA VAL A 118 -21.10 2.80 -15.12
C VAL A 118 -20.86 3.66 -16.36
N PHE A 119 -19.67 3.50 -16.96
CA PHE A 119 -19.27 4.23 -18.15
C PHE A 119 -19.02 3.28 -19.33
N ARG A 120 -19.28 3.76 -20.54
CA ARG A 120 -18.84 3.19 -21.82
C ARG A 120 -17.73 4.06 -22.37
N THR A 121 -16.70 3.47 -22.96
CA THR A 121 -15.56 4.20 -23.52
C THR A 121 -14.93 3.42 -24.68
N LYS A 122 -14.13 4.10 -25.51
CA LYS A 122 -13.25 3.47 -26.50
C LYS A 122 -11.80 3.54 -26.00
N TYR A 123 -11.08 2.43 -26.11
CA TYR A 123 -9.67 2.36 -25.76
C TYR A 123 -8.81 2.90 -26.92
N LEU A 124 -7.83 3.73 -26.59
CA LEU A 124 -6.80 4.22 -27.51
C LEU A 124 -5.71 3.15 -27.66
N ASN A 125 -5.65 2.51 -28.83
CA ASN A 125 -4.56 1.61 -29.22
C ASN A 125 -3.30 2.38 -29.64
#